data_AF-A0A929C407-F1
#
_entry.id   AF-A0A929C407-F1
#
_cell.length_a   1.000
_cell.length_b   1.000
_cell.length_c   1.000
_cell.angle_alpha   90.00
_cell.angle_beta   90.00
_cell.angle_gamma   90.00
#
_symmetry.space_group_name_H-M   'P 1'
#
loop_
_entity.id
_entity.type
_entity.pdbx_description
1 polymer ?
#
loop_
_entity_poly.entity_id
_entity_poly.type
_entity_poly.pdbx_seq_one_letter_code
_entity_poly.pdbx_strand_id
1 'polypeptide(L)'
;MYDFMSLKLKCPVCNESLMEHDHLVDNEPSIKLKIKIAGKKGAINLSSIYGSYNYISDIELPKGEIAEFTCPHCNALIISDAECLTCGAPMVPFYLDMGGKVSICSRSGCKNHKVEFEDLSDALNKLYQEYGFGGKIHDKKIEPHDKGKKTEAVETDSNKEIIHSGTFLQVYCPHCKKSLIENDMLKLKITTDETGYLMLSPYLNVFTSKSTIFLSEDKVIEDIRCPHCDKSLIVDKIKCGKCGSPVAKISISARTKFLDFYICTKKGCKWHGLSEDDFYDIRLEDSDEW
;
A
#
# COMPACT_ATOMS: atom_id res chain seq x y z
N MET A 1 5.02 17.86 13.32
CA MET A 1 4.61 18.48 12.06
C MET A 1 3.50 17.57 11.54
N TYR A 2 2.27 18.06 11.43
CA TYR A 2 1.17 17.21 10.93
C TYR A 2 1.35 17.10 9.43
N ASP A 3 1.69 15.91 8.92
CA ASP A 3 1.75 15.68 7.48
C ASP A 3 0.33 15.74 6.93
N PHE A 4 0.09 16.71 6.04
CA PHE A 4 -1.17 16.91 5.37
C PHE A 4 -1.17 16.09 4.08
N MET A 5 -2.21 15.27 3.91
CA MET A 5 -2.37 14.34 2.80
C MET A 5 -3.18 14.98 1.67
N SER A 6 -2.60 15.16 0.49
CA SER A 6 -3.30 15.68 -0.70
C SER A 6 -3.98 14.56 -1.48
N LEU A 7 -5.27 14.73 -1.82
CA LEU A 7 -6.10 13.73 -2.50
C LEU A 7 -6.39 14.11 -3.94
N LYS A 8 -6.28 13.12 -4.84
CA LYS A 8 -6.68 13.24 -6.24
C LYS A 8 -8.01 12.55 -6.47
N LEU A 9 -9.01 13.34 -6.87
CA LEU A 9 -10.39 12.86 -6.97
C LEU A 9 -10.89 12.78 -8.41
N LYS A 10 -11.73 11.79 -8.66
CA LYS A 10 -12.42 11.54 -9.93
C LYS A 10 -13.94 11.54 -9.72
N CYS A 11 -14.66 11.89 -10.78
CA CYS A 11 -16.10 11.81 -10.81
C CYS A 11 -16.57 10.34 -10.73
N PRO A 12 -17.51 9.98 -9.84
CA PRO A 12 -17.98 8.59 -9.74
C PRO A 12 -18.85 8.14 -10.92
N VAL A 13 -19.31 9.08 -11.77
CA VAL A 13 -20.19 8.78 -12.91
C VAL A 13 -19.40 8.61 -14.20
N CYS A 14 -18.50 9.55 -14.52
CA CYS A 14 -17.74 9.52 -15.78
C CYS A 14 -16.25 9.21 -15.60
N ASN A 15 -15.77 9.04 -14.37
CA ASN A 15 -14.39 8.72 -14.01
C ASN A 15 -13.32 9.75 -14.42
N GLU A 16 -13.74 10.92 -14.93
CA GLU A 16 -12.84 12.04 -15.23
C GLU A 16 -12.27 12.67 -13.96
N SER A 17 -11.03 13.14 -14.05
CA SER A 17 -10.35 13.85 -12.97
C SER A 17 -11.08 15.15 -12.64
N LEU A 18 -11.38 15.39 -11.36
CA LEU A 18 -11.98 16.63 -10.87
C LEU A 18 -10.93 17.66 -10.45
N MET A 19 -9.65 17.35 -10.61
CA MET A 19 -8.53 18.19 -10.18
C MET A 19 -8.33 19.40 -11.10
N GLU A 20 -8.20 20.58 -10.50
CA GLU A 20 -7.96 21.86 -11.17
C GLU A 20 -6.61 22.43 -10.73
N HIS A 21 -5.71 22.66 -11.68
CA HIS A 21 -4.32 23.06 -11.40
C HIS A 21 -4.12 24.58 -11.47
N ASP A 22 -5.02 25.30 -12.15
CA ASP A 22 -4.91 26.76 -12.31
C ASP A 22 -5.47 27.52 -11.10
N HIS A 23 -6.33 26.89 -10.31
CA HIS A 23 -6.96 27.47 -9.14
C HIS A 23 -6.60 26.65 -7.92
N LEU A 24 -5.56 27.08 -7.20
CA LEU A 24 -5.06 26.37 -6.02
C LEU A 24 -5.90 26.70 -4.78
N VAL A 25 -6.03 25.72 -3.89
CA VAL A 25 -6.54 25.90 -2.52
C VAL A 25 -5.54 25.22 -1.59
N ASP A 26 -5.14 25.88 -0.51
CA ASP A 26 -4.05 25.43 0.38
C ASP A 26 -2.71 25.20 -0.34
N ASN A 27 -2.45 25.96 -1.42
CA ASN A 27 -1.30 25.83 -2.31
C ASN A 27 -1.22 24.50 -3.08
N GLU A 28 -2.30 23.72 -3.11
CA GLU A 28 -2.41 22.46 -3.85
C GLU A 28 -3.49 22.56 -4.95
N PRO A 29 -3.42 21.75 -6.02
CA PRO A 29 -4.49 21.64 -7.00
C PRO A 29 -5.82 21.35 -6.32
N SER A 30 -6.86 22.11 -6.66
CA SER A 30 -8.16 22.03 -6.00
C SER A 30 -9.10 21.03 -6.69
N ILE A 31 -10.21 20.70 -6.04
CA ILE A 31 -11.27 19.87 -6.60
C ILE A 31 -12.36 20.77 -7.15
N LYS A 32 -12.57 20.78 -8.47
CA LYS A 32 -13.52 21.65 -9.15
C LYS A 32 -14.87 20.96 -9.35
N LEU A 33 -15.93 21.63 -8.91
CA LEU A 33 -17.32 21.17 -9.03
C LEU A 33 -18.24 22.31 -9.42
N LYS A 34 -19.36 21.96 -10.06
CA LYS A 34 -20.52 22.85 -10.14
C LYS A 34 -21.33 22.65 -8.86
N ILE A 35 -21.76 23.73 -8.23
CA ILE A 35 -22.51 23.70 -6.97
C ILE A 35 -23.86 24.38 -7.14
N LYS A 36 -24.87 23.85 -6.46
CA LYS A 36 -26.15 24.52 -6.25
C LYS A 36 -26.52 24.48 -4.77
N ILE A 37 -26.77 25.64 -4.17
CA ILE A 37 -27.11 25.78 -2.75
C ILE A 37 -28.07 26.96 -2.58
N ALA A 38 -29.10 26.79 -1.75
CA ALA A 38 -30.13 27.82 -1.53
C ALA A 38 -30.71 28.44 -2.82
N GLY A 39 -30.89 27.61 -3.86
CA GLY A 39 -31.40 28.05 -5.18
C GLY A 39 -30.40 28.77 -6.09
N LYS A 40 -29.21 29.13 -5.61
CA LYS A 40 -28.11 29.72 -6.42
C LYS A 40 -27.29 28.60 -7.05
N LYS A 41 -26.81 28.82 -8.28
CA LYS A 41 -25.88 27.92 -9.00
C LYS A 41 -24.56 28.64 -9.23
N GLY A 42 -23.46 27.92 -9.14
CA GLY A 42 -22.11 28.46 -9.31
C GLY A 42 -21.06 27.37 -9.47
N ALA A 43 -19.81 27.77 -9.28
CA ALA A 43 -18.64 26.92 -9.24
C ALA A 43 -17.99 26.95 -7.85
N ILE A 44 -17.37 25.84 -7.49
CA ILE A 44 -16.60 25.72 -6.25
C ILE A 44 -15.34 24.92 -6.49
N ASN A 45 -14.27 25.37 -5.85
CA ASN A 45 -12.97 24.74 -5.78
C ASN A 45 -12.73 24.37 -4.31
N LEU A 46 -12.80 23.08 -4.00
CA LEU A 46 -12.55 22.56 -2.65
C LEU A 46 -11.06 22.25 -2.46
N SER A 47 -10.56 22.35 -1.22
CA SER A 47 -9.23 21.83 -0.88
C SER A 47 -9.13 20.34 -1.16
N SER A 48 -8.02 19.92 -1.76
CA SER A 48 -7.65 18.51 -1.93
C SER A 48 -6.98 17.92 -0.69
N ILE A 49 -6.58 18.75 0.28
CA ILE A 49 -5.95 18.30 1.51
C ILE A 49 -6.97 17.64 2.42
N TYR A 50 -6.72 16.39 2.79
CA TYR A 50 -7.54 15.65 3.73
C TYR A 50 -7.56 16.33 5.11
N GLY A 51 -8.76 16.60 5.60
CA GLY A 51 -8.98 17.35 6.85
C GLY A 51 -8.93 18.87 6.70
N SER A 52 -8.63 19.40 5.51
CA SER A 52 -8.86 20.82 5.19
C SER A 52 -10.34 21.06 4.84
N TYR A 53 -10.84 22.22 5.25
CA TYR A 53 -12.21 22.68 4.96
C TYR A 53 -12.20 23.98 4.16
N ASN A 54 -11.04 24.35 3.62
CA ASN A 54 -10.89 25.55 2.83
C ASN A 54 -11.46 25.34 1.43
N TYR A 55 -12.01 26.39 0.86
CA TYR A 55 -12.59 26.39 -0.49
C TYR A 55 -12.63 27.80 -1.05
N ILE A 56 -12.76 27.89 -2.37
CA ILE A 56 -13.08 29.10 -3.11
C ILE A 56 -14.40 28.86 -3.84
N SER A 57 -15.35 29.79 -3.75
CA SER A 57 -16.61 29.71 -4.49
C SER A 57 -17.00 31.07 -5.04
N ASP A 58 -17.67 31.07 -6.19
CA ASP A 58 -18.26 32.26 -6.81
C ASP A 58 -19.65 32.61 -6.24
N ILE A 59 -20.21 31.76 -5.39
CA ILE A 59 -21.48 31.97 -4.69
C ILE A 59 -21.29 31.88 -3.18
N GLU A 60 -22.23 32.46 -2.45
CA GLU A 60 -22.31 32.30 -1.00
C GLU A 60 -22.78 30.88 -0.64
N LEU A 61 -22.21 30.32 0.42
CA LEU A 61 -22.63 29.04 1.00
C LEU A 61 -23.25 29.29 2.38
N PRO A 62 -24.57 29.58 2.47
CA PRO A 62 -25.23 29.81 3.75
C PRO A 62 -25.05 28.60 4.68
N LYS A 63 -24.69 28.87 5.94
CA LYS A 63 -24.45 27.80 6.91
C LYS A 63 -25.73 27.01 7.18
N GLY A 64 -25.62 25.68 7.20
CA GLY A 64 -26.74 24.77 7.46
C GLY A 64 -27.51 24.33 6.21
N GLU A 65 -27.35 25.02 5.08
CA GLU A 65 -27.97 24.63 3.81
C GLU A 65 -27.30 23.39 3.19
N ILE A 66 -28.06 22.63 2.40
CA ILE A 66 -27.59 21.44 1.70
C ILE A 66 -27.14 21.83 0.29
N ALA A 67 -25.89 21.55 -0.06
CA ALA A 67 -25.34 21.73 -1.39
C ALA A 67 -25.56 20.50 -2.27
N GLU A 68 -25.97 20.74 -3.51
CA GLU A 68 -25.92 19.77 -4.60
C GLU A 68 -24.63 20.00 -5.40
N PHE A 69 -23.89 18.92 -5.69
CA PHE A 69 -22.66 18.99 -6.48
C PHE A 69 -22.82 18.23 -7.80
N THR A 70 -22.34 18.84 -8.88
CA THR A 70 -22.42 18.31 -10.23
C THR A 70 -21.04 18.28 -10.85
N CYS A 71 -20.73 17.19 -11.56
CA CYS A 71 -19.48 17.04 -12.29
C CYS A 71 -19.37 18.10 -13.40
N PRO A 72 -18.25 18.85 -13.50
CA PRO A 72 -18.09 19.85 -14.55
C PRO A 72 -17.94 19.23 -15.96
N HIS A 73 -17.53 17.97 -16.05
CA HIS A 73 -17.29 17.26 -17.32
C HIS A 73 -18.57 16.65 -17.90
N CYS A 74 -19.24 15.78 -17.13
CA CYS A 74 -20.41 15.05 -17.61
C CYS A 74 -21.75 15.68 -17.21
N ASN A 75 -21.74 16.72 -16.37
CA ASN A 75 -22.94 17.36 -15.81
C ASN A 75 -23.85 16.44 -15.00
N ALA A 76 -23.37 15.25 -14.62
CA ALA A 76 -24.11 14.37 -13.74
C ALA A 76 -24.10 14.91 -12.30
N LEU A 77 -25.26 14.82 -11.64
CA LEU A 77 -25.40 15.06 -10.22
C LEU A 77 -24.66 13.96 -9.44
N ILE A 78 -23.84 14.35 -8.47
CA ILE A 78 -23.04 13.43 -7.65
C ILE A 78 -23.78 13.21 -6.33
N ILE A 79 -24.36 12.03 -6.15
CA ILE A 79 -25.19 11.67 -4.99
C ILE A 79 -24.88 10.25 -4.52
N SER A 80 -25.23 9.96 -3.26
CA SER A 80 -25.25 8.61 -2.68
C SER A 80 -26.43 8.47 -1.71
N ASP A 81 -26.78 7.22 -1.39
CA ASP A 81 -27.80 6.90 -0.37
C ASP A 81 -27.25 6.99 1.06
N ALA A 82 -25.99 7.37 1.25
CA ALA A 82 -25.36 7.47 2.57
C ALA A 82 -25.70 8.81 3.25
N GLU A 83 -26.04 8.74 4.54
CA GLU A 83 -26.30 9.91 5.37
C GLU A 83 -25.12 10.23 6.29
N CYS A 84 -24.95 11.52 6.56
CA CYS A 84 -23.94 12.02 7.47
C CYS A 84 -24.29 11.66 8.93
N LEU A 85 -23.47 10.84 9.57
CA LEU A 85 -23.67 10.41 10.96
C LEU A 85 -23.70 11.56 11.98
N THR A 86 -23.19 12.75 11.62
CA THR A 86 -23.17 13.92 12.49
C THR A 86 -24.41 14.81 12.37
N CYS A 87 -25.00 14.94 11.17
CA CYS A 87 -26.07 15.91 10.93
C CYS A 87 -27.23 15.43 10.04
N GLY A 88 -27.22 14.16 9.63
CA GLY A 88 -28.26 13.53 8.81
C GLY A 88 -28.38 14.05 7.38
N ALA A 89 -27.46 14.90 6.91
CA ALA A 89 -27.48 15.36 5.52
C ALA A 89 -26.92 14.30 4.56
N PRO A 90 -27.32 14.31 3.27
CA PRO A 90 -26.76 13.40 2.27
C PRO A 90 -25.23 13.54 2.14
N MET A 91 -24.55 12.43 1.93
CA MET A 91 -23.11 12.39 1.64
C MET A 91 -22.87 12.42 0.13
N VAL A 92 -21.80 13.10 -0.28
CA VAL A 92 -21.41 13.31 -1.68
C VAL A 92 -20.13 12.51 -1.95
N PRO A 93 -20.20 11.43 -2.74
CA PRO A 93 -19.05 10.55 -2.98
C PRO A 93 -18.17 11.03 -4.15
N PHE A 94 -16.88 10.79 -4.04
CA PHE A 94 -15.89 10.93 -5.12
C PHE A 94 -14.98 9.71 -5.11
N TYR A 95 -14.51 9.29 -6.28
CA TYR A 95 -13.53 8.22 -6.37
C TYR A 95 -12.12 8.77 -6.19
N LEU A 96 -11.29 8.04 -5.46
CA LEU A 96 -9.86 8.30 -5.38
C LEU A 96 -9.21 7.75 -6.66
N ASP A 97 -8.20 8.45 -7.19
CA ASP A 97 -7.45 7.94 -8.34
C ASP A 97 -6.67 6.65 -8.05
N MET A 98 -6.38 6.39 -6.78
CA MET A 98 -5.63 5.25 -6.22
C MET A 98 -6.53 4.08 -5.78
N GLY A 99 -7.86 4.18 -5.98
CA GLY A 99 -8.82 3.20 -5.48
C GLY A 99 -9.48 3.62 -4.16
N GLY A 100 -10.70 3.14 -3.94
CA GLY A 100 -11.60 3.63 -2.90
C GLY A 100 -12.36 4.93 -3.23
N LYS A 101 -13.10 5.43 -2.24
CA LYS A 101 -13.94 6.63 -2.33
C LYS A 101 -13.77 7.52 -1.10
N VAL A 102 -13.84 8.83 -1.32
CA VAL A 102 -14.03 9.81 -0.24
C VAL A 102 -15.42 10.38 -0.36
N SER A 103 -16.10 10.54 0.78
CA SER A 103 -17.42 11.16 0.84
C SER A 103 -17.40 12.35 1.79
N ILE A 104 -17.94 13.48 1.34
CA ILE A 104 -18.08 14.70 2.16
C ILE A 104 -19.55 14.94 2.48
N CYS A 105 -19.80 15.56 3.63
CA CYS A 105 -21.15 16.01 3.97
C CYS A 105 -21.57 17.18 3.06
N SER A 106 -22.77 17.09 2.46
CA SER A 106 -23.34 18.15 1.63
C SER A 106 -23.76 19.42 2.40
N ARG A 107 -23.93 19.32 3.73
CA ARG A 107 -24.38 20.46 4.55
C ARG A 107 -23.26 21.45 4.80
N SER A 108 -23.47 22.70 4.37
CA SER A 108 -22.57 23.82 4.66
C SER A 108 -22.36 23.98 6.16
N GLY A 109 -21.10 23.99 6.60
CA GLY A 109 -20.71 24.08 8.01
C GLY A 109 -20.61 22.75 8.77
N CYS A 110 -20.91 21.62 8.13
CA CYS A 110 -20.58 20.30 8.68
C CYS A 110 -19.19 19.88 8.21
N LYS A 111 -18.35 19.42 9.13
CA LYS A 111 -16.96 18.99 8.87
C LYS A 111 -16.82 17.47 8.69
N ASN A 112 -17.92 16.72 8.74
CA ASN A 112 -17.87 15.28 8.63
C ASN A 112 -17.52 14.85 7.21
N HIS A 113 -16.54 13.96 7.10
CA HIS A 113 -16.10 13.34 5.87
C HIS A 113 -15.61 11.93 6.18
N LYS A 114 -15.65 11.05 5.18
CA LYS A 114 -15.36 9.63 5.33
C LYS A 114 -14.51 9.17 4.15
N VAL A 115 -13.48 8.38 4.42
CA VAL A 115 -12.77 7.62 3.38
C VAL A 115 -13.16 6.16 3.53
N GLU A 116 -13.49 5.54 2.41
CA GLU A 116 -13.82 4.12 2.32
C GLU A 116 -12.99 3.51 1.22
N PHE A 117 -12.47 2.33 1.49
CA PHE A 117 -11.81 1.51 0.49
C PHE A 117 -12.63 0.24 0.34
N GLU A 118 -12.93 -0.12 -0.91
CA GLU A 118 -13.61 -1.39 -1.19
C GLU A 118 -12.63 -2.55 -1.04
N ASP A 119 -11.39 -2.35 -1.48
CA ASP A 119 -10.27 -3.26 -1.27
C ASP A 119 -9.32 -2.70 -0.19
N LEU A 120 -8.96 -3.53 0.78
CA LEU A 120 -7.95 -3.20 1.79
C LEU A 120 -6.62 -2.81 1.13
N SER A 121 -6.35 -3.35 -0.05
CA SER A 121 -5.21 -3.04 -0.91
C SER A 121 -5.16 -1.57 -1.31
N ASP A 122 -6.30 -0.91 -1.51
CA ASP A 122 -6.35 0.52 -1.85
C ASP A 122 -5.99 1.41 -0.65
N ALA A 123 -6.46 1.02 0.55
CA ALA A 123 -6.10 1.68 1.80
C ALA A 123 -4.60 1.53 2.09
N LEU A 124 -4.07 0.33 1.84
CA LEU A 124 -2.65 0.02 1.95
C LEU A 124 -1.83 0.77 0.89
N ASN A 125 -2.27 0.81 -0.37
CA ASN A 125 -1.63 1.55 -1.45
C ASN A 125 -1.46 3.03 -1.11
N LYS A 126 -2.47 3.63 -0.46
CA LYS A 126 -2.39 5.02 -0.01
C LYS A 126 -1.43 5.20 1.17
N LEU A 127 -1.47 4.29 2.15
CA LEU A 127 -0.49 4.25 3.24
C LEU A 127 0.95 4.10 2.70
N TYR A 128 1.14 3.27 1.67
CA TYR A 128 2.42 3.13 0.96
C TYR A 128 2.75 4.41 0.18
N GLN A 129 1.89 4.94 -0.67
CA GLN A 129 2.20 6.12 -1.47
C GLN A 129 2.52 7.36 -0.63
N GLU A 130 2.00 7.47 0.58
CA GLU A 130 2.29 8.58 1.50
C GLU A 130 3.42 8.31 2.48
N TYR A 131 3.62 7.08 2.95
CA TYR A 131 4.62 6.74 3.99
C TYR A 131 5.68 5.71 3.55
N GLY A 132 5.64 5.22 2.32
CA GLY A 132 6.48 4.14 1.80
C GLY A 132 6.69 4.20 0.29
N PHE A 133 7.85 4.75 -0.11
CA PHE A 133 8.63 4.43 -1.32
C PHE A 133 7.90 3.55 -2.35
N GLY A 134 7.47 4.17 -3.45
CA GLY A 134 6.53 3.57 -4.39
C GLY A 134 7.12 2.71 -5.48
N GLY A 135 6.43 1.60 -5.79
CA GLY A 135 6.67 0.74 -6.95
C GLY A 135 5.41 -0.01 -7.35
N LYS A 136 4.90 0.28 -8.54
CA LYS A 136 3.62 -0.21 -9.12
C LYS A 136 3.62 -1.72 -9.40
N ILE A 137 2.48 -2.39 -9.19
CA ILE A 137 2.15 -3.68 -9.82
C ILE A 137 1.05 -3.46 -10.86
N HIS A 138 1.24 -4.02 -12.05
CA HIS A 138 0.30 -4.00 -13.16
C HIS A 138 -0.68 -5.18 -13.07
N ASP A 139 -1.98 -4.90 -13.06
CA ASP A 139 -3.04 -5.90 -13.17
C ASP A 139 -3.04 -6.58 -14.55
N LYS A 140 -2.96 -7.92 -14.56
CA LYS A 140 -3.44 -8.73 -15.68
C LYS A 140 -4.78 -9.37 -15.29
N LYS A 141 -5.81 -9.00 -16.04
CA LYS A 141 -7.16 -9.56 -15.99
C LYS A 141 -7.14 -11.08 -16.25
N ILE A 142 -7.81 -11.86 -15.41
CA ILE A 142 -8.15 -13.26 -15.66
C ILE A 142 -9.63 -13.29 -16.06
N GLU A 143 -9.93 -13.81 -17.24
CA GLU A 143 -11.29 -14.02 -17.72
C GLU A 143 -11.94 -15.27 -17.09
N PRO A 144 -13.27 -15.30 -16.93
CA PRO A 144 -13.96 -16.40 -16.26
C PRO A 144 -14.32 -17.50 -17.26
N HIS A 145 -13.79 -18.71 -17.09
CA HIS A 145 -14.31 -19.90 -17.75
C HIS A 145 -14.64 -21.03 -16.78
N ASP A 146 -15.94 -21.33 -16.82
CA ASP A 146 -16.59 -22.63 -16.74
C ASP A 146 -16.99 -23.25 -15.41
N LYS A 147 -18.24 -23.74 -15.46
CA LYS A 147 -19.08 -24.18 -14.36
C LYS A 147 -18.71 -25.59 -13.91
N GLY A 148 -18.65 -25.75 -12.60
CA GLY A 148 -19.31 -26.86 -11.90
C GLY A 148 -18.62 -28.23 -11.96
N LYS A 149 -17.94 -28.56 -10.85
CA LYS A 149 -18.06 -29.91 -10.27
C LYS A 149 -17.82 -29.86 -8.76
N LYS A 150 -18.81 -30.35 -8.02
CA LYS A 150 -18.76 -30.57 -6.57
C LYS A 150 -17.85 -31.75 -6.28
N THR A 151 -16.95 -31.62 -5.31
CA THR A 151 -16.45 -32.76 -4.56
C THR A 151 -15.99 -32.32 -3.17
N GLU A 152 -16.71 -32.84 -2.18
CA GLU A 152 -16.24 -33.34 -0.88
C GLU A 152 -15.47 -32.39 0.05
N ALA A 153 -16.13 -32.08 1.17
CA ALA A 153 -15.57 -31.40 2.31
C ALA A 153 -14.43 -32.25 2.91
N VAL A 154 -13.20 -31.75 2.75
CA VAL A 154 -12.08 -32.15 3.58
C VAL A 154 -12.03 -31.16 4.74
N GLU A 155 -12.31 -31.65 5.95
CA GLU A 155 -12.01 -30.93 7.18
C GLU A 155 -10.49 -30.72 7.25
N THR A 156 -10.03 -29.47 7.11
CA THR A 156 -8.65 -29.09 7.42
C THR A 156 -8.66 -27.90 8.37
N ASP A 157 -8.30 -28.18 9.62
CA ASP A 157 -7.72 -27.33 10.66
C ASP A 157 -7.58 -25.82 10.32
N SER A 158 -8.42 -25.00 10.95
CA SER A 158 -8.78 -23.65 10.52
C SER A 158 -7.95 -22.51 11.14
N ASN A 159 -6.62 -22.62 11.26
CA ASN A 159 -5.83 -21.54 11.88
C ASN A 159 -4.49 -21.17 11.23
N LYS A 160 -4.11 -21.73 10.08
CA LYS A 160 -2.81 -21.41 9.44
C LYS A 160 -3.00 -20.50 8.24
N GLU A 161 -2.40 -19.32 8.28
CA GLU A 161 -2.39 -18.38 7.15
C GLU A 161 -1.27 -18.74 6.17
N ILE A 162 -1.50 -18.54 4.87
CA ILE A 162 -0.52 -18.78 3.81
C ILE A 162 -0.12 -17.42 3.21
N ILE A 163 1.18 -17.12 3.21
CA ILE A 163 1.75 -16.03 2.42
C ILE A 163 1.98 -16.56 1.02
N HIS A 164 1.23 -16.01 0.07
CA HIS A 164 1.26 -16.44 -1.32
C HIS A 164 2.52 -15.97 -2.05
N SER A 165 2.95 -16.76 -3.02
CA SER A 165 4.00 -16.38 -3.95
C SER A 165 3.68 -15.06 -4.64
N GLY A 166 4.68 -14.18 -4.77
CA GLY A 166 4.50 -12.83 -5.30
C GLY A 166 3.93 -11.82 -4.29
N THR A 167 3.75 -12.18 -3.02
CA THR A 167 3.43 -11.21 -1.97
C THR A 167 4.63 -10.31 -1.70
N PHE A 168 4.42 -8.99 -1.67
CA PHE A 168 5.44 -8.03 -1.26
C PHE A 168 5.72 -8.17 0.24
N LEU A 169 6.97 -8.46 0.61
CA LEU A 169 7.38 -8.53 2.00
C LEU A 169 7.87 -7.15 2.45
N GLN A 170 7.22 -6.58 3.46
CA GLN A 170 7.84 -5.46 4.18
C GLN A 170 8.97 -6.00 5.05
N VAL A 171 10.20 -5.58 4.77
CA VAL A 171 11.39 -6.11 5.42
C VAL A 171 12.02 -5.07 6.33
N TYR A 172 12.40 -5.50 7.53
CA TYR A 172 12.97 -4.67 8.58
C TYR A 172 14.24 -5.30 9.13
N CYS A 173 15.13 -4.44 9.63
CA CYS A 173 16.29 -4.90 10.37
C CYS A 173 15.87 -5.47 11.73
N PRO A 174 16.25 -6.71 12.10
CA PRO A 174 15.90 -7.28 13.39
C PRO A 174 16.51 -6.50 14.57
N HIS A 175 17.62 -5.78 14.33
CA HIS A 175 18.37 -5.04 15.35
C HIS A 175 17.90 -3.62 15.59
N CYS A 176 17.61 -2.85 14.54
CA CYS A 176 17.26 -1.42 14.65
C CYS A 176 15.82 -1.10 14.23
N LYS A 177 15.08 -2.10 13.72
CA LYS A 177 13.68 -2.00 13.27
C LYS A 177 13.41 -1.02 12.13
N LYS A 178 14.45 -0.42 11.54
CA LYS A 178 14.33 0.38 10.31
C LYS A 178 14.02 -0.53 9.12
N SER A 179 13.19 -0.04 8.21
CA SER A 179 12.91 -0.70 6.93
C SER A 179 14.23 -0.96 6.19
N LEU A 180 14.38 -2.14 5.60
CA LEU A 180 15.47 -2.49 4.71
C LEU A 180 15.09 -2.31 3.22
N ILE A 181 13.88 -1.80 2.96
CA ILE A 181 13.41 -1.49 1.61
C ILE A 181 13.87 -0.08 1.22
N GLU A 182 14.58 0.04 0.11
CA GLU A 182 14.99 1.30 -0.50
C GLU A 182 14.76 1.21 -2.01
N ASN A 183 14.02 2.17 -2.59
CA ASN A 183 13.63 2.18 -4.01
C ASN A 183 13.01 0.84 -4.47
N ASP A 184 12.00 0.36 -3.73
CA ASP A 184 11.27 -0.91 -3.94
C ASP A 184 12.10 -2.20 -3.87
N MET A 185 13.35 -2.10 -3.44
CA MET A 185 14.25 -3.23 -3.35
C MET A 185 14.71 -3.44 -1.91
N LEU A 186 14.81 -4.69 -1.48
CA LEU A 186 15.50 -5.04 -0.25
C LEU A 186 16.99 -4.73 -0.42
N LYS A 187 17.47 -3.69 0.26
CA LYS A 187 18.86 -3.25 0.20
C LYS A 187 19.64 -3.74 1.40
N LEU A 188 20.69 -4.48 1.13
CA LEU A 188 21.59 -5.06 2.12
C LEU A 188 23.01 -4.59 1.83
N LYS A 189 23.78 -4.29 2.88
CA LYS A 189 25.22 -4.09 2.74
C LYS A 189 25.88 -5.46 2.77
N ILE A 190 26.76 -5.75 1.83
CA ILE A 190 27.43 -7.04 1.74
C ILE A 190 28.94 -6.85 1.74
N THR A 191 29.64 -7.82 2.33
CA THR A 191 31.10 -7.88 2.34
C THR A 191 31.56 -9.24 1.82
N THR A 192 32.47 -9.18 0.85
CA THR A 192 33.28 -10.28 0.35
C THR A 192 34.74 -9.79 0.38
N ASP A 193 35.50 -9.95 -0.71
CA ASP A 193 36.81 -9.32 -0.90
C ASP A 193 36.72 -7.78 -0.94
N GLU A 194 35.55 -7.25 -1.30
CA GLU A 194 35.20 -5.84 -1.29
C GLU A 194 33.82 -5.61 -0.66
N THR A 195 33.51 -4.37 -0.26
CA THR A 195 32.22 -4.02 0.35
C THR A 195 31.32 -3.31 -0.65
N GLY A 196 30.05 -3.72 -0.71
CA GLY A 196 29.06 -3.16 -1.62
C GLY A 196 27.64 -3.28 -1.10
N TYR A 197 26.68 -3.08 -2.01
CA TYR A 197 25.25 -3.23 -1.75
C TYR A 197 24.66 -4.30 -2.65
N LEU A 198 23.80 -5.11 -2.06
CA LEU A 198 22.95 -6.09 -2.72
C LEU A 198 21.50 -5.59 -2.65
N MET A 199 20.85 -5.51 -3.80
CA MET A 199 19.44 -5.19 -3.92
C MET A 199 18.70 -6.45 -4.38
N LEU A 200 17.81 -6.97 -3.54
CA LEU A 200 16.98 -8.14 -3.81
C LEU A 200 15.53 -7.70 -4.02
N SER A 201 14.78 -8.46 -4.83
CA SER A 201 13.32 -8.29 -4.86
C SER A 201 12.72 -8.65 -3.48
N PRO A 202 11.84 -7.80 -2.94
CA PRO A 202 11.14 -8.07 -1.68
C PRO A 202 9.91 -8.95 -1.87
N TYR A 203 9.58 -9.37 -3.11
CA TYR A 203 8.44 -10.25 -3.36
C TYR A 203 8.79 -11.72 -3.09
N LEU A 204 7.93 -12.42 -2.35
CA LEU A 204 8.10 -13.84 -2.04
C LEU A 204 8.23 -14.65 -3.35
N ASN A 205 9.20 -15.56 -3.40
CA ASN A 205 9.52 -16.39 -4.57
C ASN A 205 9.91 -15.63 -5.86
N VAL A 206 10.26 -14.35 -5.75
CA VAL A 206 10.82 -13.56 -6.85
C VAL A 206 12.31 -13.31 -6.60
N PHE A 207 13.17 -14.00 -7.33
CA PHE A 207 14.62 -14.06 -7.07
C PHE A 207 15.44 -13.06 -7.88
N THR A 208 14.85 -11.94 -8.31
CA THR A 208 15.60 -10.90 -9.04
C THR A 208 16.56 -10.17 -8.09
N SER A 209 17.78 -9.90 -8.57
CA SER A 209 18.83 -9.28 -7.77
C SER A 209 19.69 -8.33 -8.59
N LYS A 210 20.18 -7.25 -7.97
CA LYS A 210 21.21 -6.35 -8.50
C LYS A 210 22.31 -6.19 -7.43
N SER A 211 23.55 -5.95 -7.84
CA SER A 211 24.67 -5.76 -6.91
C SER A 211 25.57 -4.62 -7.40
N THR A 212 26.18 -3.88 -6.49
CA THR A 212 27.20 -2.87 -6.81
C THR A 212 28.60 -3.44 -6.91
N ILE A 213 28.79 -4.69 -6.49
CA ILE A 213 30.06 -5.44 -6.57
C ILE A 213 29.86 -6.75 -7.30
N PHE A 214 30.93 -7.33 -7.84
CA PHE A 214 30.84 -8.62 -8.53
C PHE A 214 30.62 -9.75 -7.52
N LEU A 215 29.64 -10.61 -7.80
CA LEU A 215 29.33 -11.79 -6.99
C LEU A 215 29.43 -13.02 -7.87
N SER A 216 30.43 -13.87 -7.59
CA SER A 216 30.56 -15.15 -8.27
C SER A 216 29.40 -16.07 -7.89
N GLU A 217 28.82 -16.76 -8.88
CA GLU A 217 27.84 -17.81 -8.62
C GLU A 217 28.43 -18.88 -7.70
N ASP A 218 27.57 -19.45 -6.86
CA ASP A 218 27.91 -20.44 -5.85
C ASP A 218 28.87 -20.00 -4.73
N LYS A 219 29.34 -18.75 -4.69
CA LYS A 219 30.14 -18.23 -3.58
C LYS A 219 29.24 -17.83 -2.41
N VAL A 220 29.69 -18.14 -1.19
CA VAL A 220 29.07 -17.71 0.06
C VAL A 220 29.52 -16.29 0.36
N ILE A 221 28.58 -15.38 0.61
CA ILE A 221 28.88 -14.02 1.05
C ILE A 221 29.41 -14.07 2.48
N GLU A 222 30.53 -13.38 2.75
CA GLU A 222 31.21 -13.42 4.05
C GLU A 222 30.40 -12.72 5.15
N ASP A 223 29.83 -11.56 4.83
CA ASP A 223 28.94 -10.85 5.74
C ASP A 223 27.81 -10.13 5.02
N ILE A 224 26.65 -10.09 5.67
CA ILE A 224 25.46 -9.33 5.25
C ILE A 224 25.08 -8.45 6.41
N ARG A 225 25.05 -7.13 6.20
CA ARG A 225 24.83 -6.11 7.23
C ARG A 225 23.64 -5.21 6.91
N CYS A 226 23.04 -4.68 7.97
CA CYS A 226 22.04 -3.62 7.84
C CYS A 226 22.71 -2.30 7.37
N PRO A 227 22.22 -1.64 6.31
CA PRO A 227 22.76 -0.35 5.85
C PRO A 227 22.56 0.80 6.85
N HIS A 228 21.64 0.66 7.82
CA HIS A 228 21.33 1.71 8.78
C HIS A 228 22.08 1.63 10.11
N CYS A 229 22.41 0.42 10.58
CA CYS A 229 23.07 0.22 11.87
C CYS A 229 24.37 -0.60 11.78
N ASP A 230 24.74 -1.06 10.59
CA ASP A 230 25.95 -1.83 10.29
C ASP A 230 26.13 -3.15 11.06
N LYS A 231 25.12 -3.57 11.85
CA LYS A 231 25.13 -4.89 12.49
C LYS A 231 24.95 -5.99 11.45
N SER A 232 25.70 -7.09 11.65
CA SER A 232 25.54 -8.30 10.86
C SER A 232 24.15 -8.89 11.04
N LEU A 233 23.60 -9.35 9.94
CA LEU A 233 22.33 -10.06 9.83
C LEU A 233 22.57 -11.57 9.76
N ILE A 234 23.80 -12.04 9.56
CA ILE A 234 24.12 -13.47 9.56
C ILE A 234 23.90 -14.05 10.96
N VAL A 235 23.31 -15.25 11.00
CA VAL A 235 23.11 -16.01 12.23
C VAL A 235 23.86 -17.33 12.17
N ASP A 236 24.58 -17.66 13.25
CA ASP A 236 25.46 -18.84 13.26
C ASP A 236 24.72 -20.16 13.50
N LYS A 237 23.62 -20.11 14.24
CA LYS A 237 22.87 -21.29 14.72
C LYS A 237 21.97 -21.93 13.68
N ILE A 238 21.61 -21.18 12.62
CA ILE A 238 20.67 -21.64 11.59
C ILE A 238 21.44 -21.75 10.28
N LYS A 239 21.22 -22.85 9.55
CA LYS A 239 21.83 -23.12 8.26
C LYS A 239 20.76 -23.26 7.19
N CYS A 240 21.14 -22.95 5.96
CA CYS A 240 20.27 -23.13 4.81
C CYS A 240 19.93 -24.61 4.63
N GLY A 241 18.64 -24.96 4.64
CA GLY A 241 18.16 -26.33 4.47
C GLY A 241 18.53 -26.95 3.12
N LYS A 242 18.84 -26.13 2.10
CA LYS A 242 19.16 -26.58 0.75
C LYS A 242 20.65 -26.81 0.47
N CYS A 243 21.52 -25.93 0.97
CA CYS A 243 22.96 -25.98 0.65
C CYS A 243 23.89 -25.94 1.86
N GLY A 244 23.34 -25.88 3.08
CA GLY A 244 24.11 -25.90 4.33
C GLY A 244 24.89 -24.61 4.64
N SER A 245 24.81 -23.59 3.78
CA SER A 245 25.48 -22.30 3.99
C SER A 245 24.85 -21.52 5.16
N PRO A 246 25.57 -20.52 5.72
CA PRO A 246 24.97 -19.59 6.67
C PRO A 246 23.74 -18.89 6.10
N VAL A 247 22.90 -18.36 6.98
CA VAL A 247 21.69 -17.62 6.61
C VAL A 247 21.73 -16.23 7.24
N ALA A 248 21.13 -15.25 6.57
CA ALA A 248 20.86 -13.94 7.14
C ALA A 248 19.42 -13.87 7.62
N LYS A 249 19.24 -13.29 8.82
CA LYS A 249 17.95 -13.05 9.45
C LYS A 249 17.48 -11.63 9.18
N ILE A 250 16.28 -11.52 8.65
CA ILE A 250 15.54 -10.27 8.45
C ILE A 250 14.18 -10.41 9.13
N SER A 251 13.59 -9.30 9.57
CA SER A 251 12.23 -9.33 10.13
C SER A 251 11.23 -8.94 9.07
N ILE A 252 10.18 -9.71 8.85
CA ILE A 252 9.08 -9.34 7.96
C ILE A 252 7.82 -9.03 8.76
N SER A 253 6.98 -8.11 8.30
CA SER A 253 5.65 -7.94 8.89
C SER A 253 4.64 -8.83 8.18
N ALA A 254 3.90 -9.63 8.95
CA ALA A 254 2.74 -10.36 8.47
C ALA A 254 1.58 -10.15 9.46
N ARG A 255 0.42 -9.71 8.96
CA ARG A 255 -0.71 -9.22 9.77
C ARG A 255 -0.27 -8.17 10.80
N THR A 256 -0.39 -8.50 12.09
CA THR A 256 -0.08 -7.64 13.24
C THR A 256 1.21 -8.08 13.95
N LYS A 257 2.01 -8.96 13.35
CA LYS A 257 3.22 -9.53 13.96
C LYS A 257 4.45 -9.34 13.07
N PHE A 258 5.61 -9.32 13.71
CA PHE A 258 6.90 -9.44 13.03
C PHE A 258 7.36 -10.89 13.12
N LEU A 259 7.74 -11.47 11.98
CA LEU A 259 8.29 -12.81 11.87
C LEU A 259 9.78 -12.74 11.57
N ASP A 260 10.53 -13.72 12.05
CA ASP A 260 11.91 -13.91 11.66
C ASP A 260 11.97 -14.71 10.34
N PHE A 261 12.48 -14.08 9.30
CA PHE A 261 12.62 -14.63 7.95
C PHE A 261 14.09 -14.79 7.61
N TYR A 262 14.45 -15.95 7.06
CA TYR A 262 15.83 -16.33 6.78
C TYR A 262 16.07 -16.41 5.27
N ILE A 263 17.20 -15.86 4.82
CA ILE A 263 17.67 -15.97 3.43
C ILE A 263 19.06 -16.61 3.40
N CYS A 264 19.31 -17.47 2.43
CA CYS A 264 20.63 -18.09 2.25
C CYS A 264 21.69 -17.03 1.84
N THR A 265 22.90 -17.13 2.39
CA THR A 265 24.01 -16.23 2.01
C THR A 265 24.78 -16.68 0.76
N LYS A 266 24.48 -17.86 0.21
CA LYS A 266 25.12 -18.40 -1.00
C LYS A 266 24.46 -17.84 -2.26
N LYS A 267 25.24 -17.18 -3.13
CA LYS A 267 24.76 -16.70 -4.43
C LYS A 267 24.28 -17.89 -5.28
N GLY A 268 23.09 -17.76 -5.86
CA GLY A 268 22.43 -18.81 -6.66
C GLY A 268 21.48 -19.71 -5.85
N CYS A 269 21.56 -19.69 -4.52
CA CYS A 269 20.62 -20.42 -3.67
C CYS A 269 19.32 -19.64 -3.49
N LYS A 270 18.18 -20.28 -3.79
CA LYS A 270 16.83 -19.71 -3.68
C LYS A 270 16.11 -20.03 -2.36
N TRP A 271 16.83 -20.68 -1.44
CA TRP A 271 16.26 -21.09 -0.18
C TRP A 271 16.00 -19.89 0.73
N HIS A 272 14.83 -19.92 1.35
CA HIS A 272 14.39 -19.02 2.41
C HIS A 272 13.49 -19.82 3.36
N GLY A 273 13.31 -19.33 4.58
CA GLY A 273 12.51 -20.01 5.60
C GLY A 273 12.09 -19.12 6.75
N LEU A 274 11.21 -19.62 7.61
CA LEU A 274 10.74 -18.93 8.83
C LEU A 274 11.34 -19.57 10.09
N SER A 275 11.14 -18.93 11.25
CA SER A 275 11.52 -19.53 12.53
C SER A 275 10.54 -20.63 12.96
N GLU A 276 11.00 -21.58 13.77
CA GLU A 276 10.17 -22.70 14.24
C GLU A 276 8.93 -22.24 15.02
N ASP A 277 9.05 -21.13 15.76
CA ASP A 277 7.95 -20.55 16.52
C ASP A 277 6.90 -19.89 15.61
N ASP A 278 7.29 -19.43 14.42
CA ASP A 278 6.41 -18.74 13.46
C ASP A 278 5.61 -19.71 12.56
N PHE A 279 6.05 -20.98 12.43
CA PHE A 279 5.36 -22.00 11.61
C PHE A 279 3.99 -22.44 12.15
N TYR A 280 3.71 -22.16 13.42
CA TYR A 280 2.43 -22.51 14.03
C TYR A 280 1.29 -21.65 13.49
N ASP A 281 1.58 -20.39 13.14
CA ASP A 281 0.59 -19.40 12.70
C ASP A 281 0.63 -19.16 11.17
N ILE A 282 1.80 -19.26 10.54
CA ILE A 282 2.04 -18.78 9.17
C ILE A 282 2.81 -19.80 8.32
N ARG A 283 2.42 -19.94 7.05
CA ARG A 283 3.02 -20.82 6.04
C ARG A 283 3.41 -20.04 4.80
N LEU A 284 4.45 -20.49 4.10
CA LEU A 284 4.85 -19.97 2.79
C LEU A 284 4.38 -20.94 1.70
N GLU A 285 3.83 -20.42 0.60
CA GLU A 285 3.18 -21.25 -0.44
C GLU A 285 4.14 -22.20 -1.18
N ASP A 286 5.46 -21.93 -1.20
CA ASP A 286 6.46 -22.77 -1.87
C ASP A 286 7.75 -22.97 -1.04
N SER A 287 7.68 -23.05 0.31
CA SER A 287 8.90 -23.36 1.07
C SER A 287 9.35 -24.80 0.86
N ASP A 288 10.65 -25.04 0.69
CA ASP A 288 11.28 -26.37 0.65
C ASP A 288 11.20 -27.07 2.05
N GLU A 289 10.27 -26.68 2.93
CA GLU A 289 10.17 -27.09 4.35
C GLU A 289 9.22 -28.27 4.59
N TRP A 290 9.01 -29.11 3.56
CA TRP A 290 8.18 -30.32 3.60
C TRP A 290 8.98 -31.60 3.38
#